data_AF-A0A7Y6GLL7-F1
#
_entry.id   AF-A0A7Y6GLL7-F1
#
_cell.length_a   1.000
_cell.length_b   1.000
_cell.length_c   1.000
_cell.angle_alpha   90.00
_cell.angle_beta   90.00
_cell.angle_gamma   90.00
#
_symmetry.space_group_name_H-M   'P 1'
#
loop_
_entity.id
_entity.type
_entity.pdbx_description
1 polymer ?
#
loop_
_entity_poly.entity_id
_entity_poly.type
_entity_poly.pdbx_seq_one_letter_code
_entity_poly.pdbx_strand_id
1 'polypeptide(L)'
;VTEQRTSEDYLPLGDIMEGALDEIEAIGSRSGEMTGVPTGFTDLDSLTNGLHPGQMIVIAARPAMGKSTLALDFARAASIKHNLPSVIFSLEMGRNEIAMRLLSAEARVALHHMRSGTMTDEDWTRLARRMPEVSSAPLFIDDSPNLSMMEIRAKCRRLKQRNDIKL
;
A
#
# COMPACT_ATOMS: atom_id res chain seq x y z
N VAL A 1 -6.79 -43.82 -21.81
CA VAL A 1 -7.02 -43.33 -20.42
C VAL A 1 -5.72 -42.68 -19.99
N THR A 2 -5.67 -41.36 -20.02
CA THR A 2 -4.47 -40.57 -19.71
C THR A 2 -4.64 -40.05 -18.29
N GLU A 3 -3.91 -40.67 -17.37
CA GLU A 3 -3.89 -40.34 -15.95
C GLU A 3 -3.13 -39.02 -15.80
N GLN A 4 -3.87 -37.91 -15.75
CA GLN A 4 -3.31 -36.63 -15.31
C GLN A 4 -2.91 -36.81 -13.84
N ARG A 5 -1.60 -36.85 -13.59
CA ARG A 5 -1.03 -36.68 -12.25
C ARG A 5 -1.61 -35.41 -11.65
N THR A 6 -2.55 -35.54 -10.73
CA THR A 6 -2.86 -34.52 -9.73
C THR A 6 -1.55 -34.23 -9.01
N SER A 7 -0.96 -33.07 -9.28
CA SER A 7 0.13 -32.56 -8.44
C SER A 7 -0.47 -32.35 -7.05
N GLU A 8 0.06 -33.05 -6.05
CA GLU A 8 -0.33 -32.81 -4.67
C GLU A 8 0.15 -31.41 -4.26
N ASP A 9 -0.70 -30.62 -3.60
CA ASP A 9 -0.40 -29.22 -3.20
C ASP A 9 0.57 -29.14 -1.98
N TYR A 10 1.19 -30.25 -1.59
CA TYR A 10 2.10 -30.33 -0.46
C TYR A 10 3.43 -30.97 -0.88
N LEU A 11 4.52 -30.50 -0.27
CA LEU A 11 5.87 -31.02 -0.50
C LEU A 11 6.47 -31.47 0.83
N PRO A 12 7.31 -32.54 0.85
CA PRO A 12 8.16 -32.86 1.98
C PRO A 12 9.04 -31.67 2.37
N LEU A 13 9.28 -31.46 3.67
CA LEU A 13 10.11 -30.34 4.16
C LEU A 13 11.50 -30.33 3.50
N GLY A 14 12.12 -31.50 3.33
CA GLY A 14 13.44 -31.62 2.69
C GLY A 14 13.50 -30.98 1.30
N ASP A 15 12.43 -31.11 0.52
CA ASP A 15 12.35 -30.57 -0.85
C ASP A 15 12.12 -29.04 -0.86
N ILE A 16 11.63 -28.48 0.25
CA ILE A 16 11.43 -27.03 0.44
C ILE A 16 12.70 -26.34 0.95
N MET A 17 13.52 -27.06 1.74
CA MET A 17 14.71 -26.50 2.39
C MET A 17 15.76 -25.96 1.41
N GLU A 18 15.95 -26.63 0.26
CA GLU A 18 16.90 -26.20 -0.77
C GLU A 18 16.51 -24.82 -1.33
N GLY A 19 15.25 -24.65 -1.73
CA GLY A 19 14.75 -23.34 -2.21
C GLY A 19 14.78 -22.24 -1.15
N ALA A 20 14.55 -22.58 0.13
CA ALA A 20 14.65 -21.61 1.22
C ALA A 20 16.10 -21.13 1.45
N LEU A 21 17.09 -22.01 1.29
CA LEU A 21 18.51 -21.65 1.40
C LEU A 21 18.93 -20.75 0.22
N ASP A 22 18.50 -21.08 -1.00
CA ASP A 22 18.74 -20.26 -2.18
C ASP A 22 18.19 -18.83 -2.02
N GLU A 23 16.98 -18.69 -1.45
CA GLU A 23 16.40 -17.38 -1.16
C GLU A 23 17.22 -16.60 -0.12
N ILE A 24 17.72 -17.25 0.93
CA ILE A 24 18.56 -16.62 1.96
C ILE A 24 19.88 -16.11 1.34
N GLU A 25 20.52 -16.91 0.48
CA GLU A 25 21.74 -16.50 -0.23
C GLU A 25 21.48 -15.36 -1.21
N ALA A 26 20.36 -15.40 -1.93
CA ALA A 26 19.93 -14.32 -2.82
C ALA A 26 19.65 -13.02 -2.05
N ILE A 27 19.13 -13.09 -0.82
CA ILE A 27 18.94 -11.92 0.04
C ILE A 27 20.28 -11.41 0.56
N GLY A 28 21.16 -12.29 1.03
CA GLY A 28 22.48 -11.92 1.56
C GLY A 28 23.42 -11.27 0.53
N SER A 29 23.25 -11.61 -0.76
CA SER A 29 24.02 -11.02 -1.86
C SER A 29 23.50 -9.64 -2.32
N ARG A 30 22.24 -9.30 -2.02
CA ARG A 30 21.69 -7.96 -2.24
C ARG A 30 22.14 -7.07 -1.09
N SER A 31 23.06 -6.16 -1.37
CA SER A 31 23.68 -5.25 -0.40
C SER A 31 22.67 -4.26 0.21
N GLY A 32 21.81 -4.72 1.13
CA GLY A 32 20.90 -3.87 1.90
C GLY A 32 19.78 -3.18 1.11
N GLU A 33 19.51 -3.61 -0.13
CA GLU A 33 18.39 -3.08 -0.91
C GLU A 33 17.05 -3.60 -0.38
N MET A 34 16.11 -2.67 -0.15
CA MET A 34 14.78 -2.99 0.33
C MET A 34 14.00 -3.80 -0.71
N THR A 35 13.52 -4.98 -0.33
CA THR A 35 12.83 -5.89 -1.25
C THR A 35 11.31 -5.78 -1.19
N GLY A 36 10.76 -5.39 -0.05
CA GLY A 36 9.33 -5.17 0.14
C GLY A 36 8.86 -3.77 -0.27
N VAL A 37 7.55 -3.55 -0.24
CA VAL A 37 6.97 -2.21 -0.43
C VAL A 37 7.31 -1.34 0.79
N PRO A 38 7.97 -0.19 0.62
CA PRO A 38 8.34 0.70 1.73
C PRO A 38 7.11 1.26 2.44
N THR A 39 7.14 1.23 3.77
CA THR A 39 6.10 1.84 4.61
C THR A 39 6.29 3.35 4.74
N GLY A 40 7.50 3.84 4.49
CA GLY A 40 7.86 5.25 4.65
C GLY A 40 8.27 5.62 6.08
N PHE A 41 8.33 4.64 6.99
CA PHE A 41 8.85 4.77 8.34
C PHE A 41 10.17 4.01 8.42
N THR A 42 11.30 4.72 8.47
CA THR A 42 12.64 4.13 8.41
C THR A 42 12.87 3.03 9.45
N ASP A 43 12.42 3.26 10.68
CA ASP A 43 12.59 2.27 11.75
C ASP A 43 11.77 1.00 11.50
N LEU A 44 10.53 1.14 11.01
CA LEU A 44 9.68 0.00 10.68
C LEU A 44 10.26 -0.76 9.49
N ASP A 45 10.65 -0.05 8.44
CA ASP A 45 11.24 -0.62 7.24
C ASP A 45 12.57 -1.33 7.54
N SER A 46 13.36 -0.86 8.52
CA SER A 46 14.58 -1.55 8.96
C SER A 46 14.32 -2.90 9.63
N LEU A 47 13.15 -3.04 10.27
CA LEU A 47 12.74 -4.27 10.95
C LEU A 47 12.04 -5.24 10.01
N THR A 48 11.25 -4.74 9.06
CA THR A 48 10.41 -5.56 8.18
C THR A 48 11.01 -5.77 6.79
N ASN A 49 11.99 -4.95 6.40
CA ASN A 49 12.47 -4.82 5.02
C ASN A 49 11.34 -4.49 4.03
N GLY A 50 10.37 -3.68 4.48
CA GLY A 50 9.14 -3.35 3.74
C GLY A 50 8.03 -4.40 3.90
N LEU A 51 6.95 -4.25 3.13
CA LEU A 51 5.80 -5.15 3.10
C LEU A 51 5.97 -6.15 1.95
N HIS A 52 5.99 -7.46 2.26
CA HIS A 52 6.32 -8.50 1.28
C HIS A 52 5.08 -9.14 0.66
N PRO A 53 5.15 -9.56 -0.62
CA PRO A 53 4.04 -10.24 -1.29
C PRO A 53 3.67 -11.56 -0.60
N GLY A 54 2.39 -11.91 -0.61
CA GLY A 54 1.87 -13.14 0.01
C GLY A 54 1.55 -13.01 1.50
N GLN A 55 1.95 -11.92 2.15
CA GLN A 55 1.65 -11.68 3.57
C GLN A 55 0.30 -10.97 3.76
N MET A 56 -0.42 -11.35 4.82
CA MET A 56 -1.57 -10.59 5.32
C MET A 56 -1.14 -9.75 6.51
N ILE A 57 -1.13 -8.43 6.34
CA ILE A 57 -0.66 -7.48 7.37
C ILE A 57 -1.87 -6.82 8.01
N VAL A 58 -1.97 -6.90 9.34
CA VAL A 58 -3.13 -6.41 10.10
C VAL A 58 -2.70 -5.27 11.01
N ILE A 59 -3.32 -4.09 10.82
CA ILE A 59 -3.15 -2.94 11.70
C ILE A 59 -4.35 -2.87 12.66
N ALA A 60 -4.13 -3.17 13.93
CA ALA A 60 -5.16 -3.12 14.96
C ALA A 60 -4.89 -1.97 15.95
N ALA A 61 -5.90 -1.15 16.22
CA ALA A 61 -5.84 -0.09 17.22
C ALA A 61 -7.25 0.28 17.70
N ARG A 62 -7.34 0.94 18.86
CA ARG A 62 -8.60 1.52 19.34
C ARG A 62 -9.06 2.66 18.41
N PRO A 63 -10.37 2.99 18.39
CA PRO A 63 -10.86 4.18 17.68
C PRO A 63 -10.06 5.43 18.06
N ALA A 64 -9.91 6.34 17.09
CA ALA A 64 -9.13 7.59 17.21
C ALA A 64 -7.61 7.46 17.47
N MET A 65 -7.03 6.25 17.50
CA MET A 65 -5.57 6.05 17.63
C MET A 65 -4.80 6.14 16.30
N GLY A 66 -5.43 6.65 15.22
CA GLY A 66 -4.73 6.91 13.96
C GLY A 66 -4.56 5.73 13.00
N LYS A 67 -5.21 4.57 13.23
CA LYS A 67 -5.15 3.39 12.33
C LYS A 67 -5.30 3.73 10.84
N SER A 68 -6.35 4.48 10.50
CA SER A 68 -6.60 4.85 9.10
C SER A 68 -5.56 5.82 8.56
N THR A 69 -5.00 6.70 9.41
CA THR A 69 -3.93 7.63 8.99
C THR A 69 -2.65 6.85 8.69
N LEU A 70 -2.29 5.89 9.54
CA LEU A 70 -1.14 5.01 9.30
C LEU A 70 -1.28 4.21 8.00
N ALA A 71 -2.47 3.65 7.73
CA ALA A 71 -2.74 2.94 6.48
C ALA A 71 -2.62 3.86 5.25
N LEU A 72 -3.11 5.11 5.35
CA LEU A 72 -2.93 6.11 4.29
C LEU A 72 -1.45 6.47 4.09
N ASP A 73 -0.67 6.57 5.17
CA ASP A 73 0.77 6.86 5.07
C ASP A 73 1.55 5.74 4.36
N PHE A 74 1.18 4.47 4.57
CA PHE A 74 1.79 3.36 3.83
C PHE A 74 1.48 3.45 2.33
N ALA A 75 0.22 3.67 1.96
CA ALA A 75 -0.19 3.83 0.56
C ALA A 75 0.45 5.07 -0.09
N ARG A 76 0.59 6.16 0.69
CA ARG A 76 1.27 7.39 0.28
C ARG A 76 2.77 7.15 0.04
N ALA A 77 3.44 6.44 0.94
CA ALA A 77 4.83 6.06 0.75
C ALA A 77 4.99 5.21 -0.52
N ALA A 78 4.20 4.14 -0.65
CA ALA A 78 4.24 3.26 -1.81
C ALA A 78 4.01 4.03 -3.12
N SER A 79 2.90 4.74 -3.26
CA SER A 79 2.50 5.32 -4.55
C SER A 79 3.06 6.70 -4.83
N ILE A 80 3.09 7.61 -3.85
CA ILE A 80 3.54 8.99 -4.12
C ILE A 80 5.06 9.08 -4.09
N LYS A 81 5.72 8.46 -3.10
CA LYS A 81 7.18 8.56 -2.96
C LYS A 81 7.95 7.55 -3.82
N HIS A 82 7.42 6.34 -3.95
CA HIS A 82 8.13 5.24 -4.61
C HIS A 82 7.50 4.83 -5.95
N ASN A 83 6.43 5.50 -6.38
CA ASN A 83 5.73 5.23 -7.65
C ASN A 83 5.29 3.77 -7.82
N LEU A 84 4.98 3.09 -6.71
CA LEU A 84 4.48 1.73 -6.68
C LEU A 84 2.95 1.75 -6.70
N PRO A 85 2.30 1.08 -7.68
CA PRO A 85 0.85 1.12 -7.77
C PRO A 85 0.17 0.47 -6.56
N SER A 86 -0.78 1.17 -5.92
CA SER A 86 -1.49 0.67 -4.74
C SER A 86 -2.99 0.97 -4.78
N VAL A 87 -3.78 0.20 -4.02
CA VAL A 87 -5.24 0.36 -3.94
C VAL A 87 -5.74 0.44 -2.50
N ILE A 88 -6.65 1.37 -2.24
CA ILE A 88 -7.34 1.50 -0.95
C ILE A 88 -8.83 1.20 -1.13
N PHE A 89 -9.29 0.18 -0.41
CA PHE A 89 -10.72 -0.08 -0.24
C PHE A 89 -11.17 0.56 1.08
N SER A 90 -11.95 1.63 0.99
CA SER A 90 -12.43 2.38 2.14
C SER A 90 -13.91 2.11 2.39
N LEU A 91 -14.23 1.56 3.56
CA LEU A 91 -15.61 1.23 3.94
C LEU A 91 -16.25 2.28 4.87
N GLU A 92 -15.46 3.25 5.35
CA GLU A 92 -15.90 4.25 6.34
C GLU A 92 -15.72 5.68 5.82
N MET A 93 -14.61 5.95 5.15
CA MET A 93 -14.26 7.27 4.65
C MET A 93 -14.53 7.39 3.16
N GLY A 94 -15.13 8.50 2.73
CA GLY A 94 -15.31 8.78 1.30
C GLY A 94 -13.98 9.12 0.61
N ARG A 95 -13.90 8.91 -0.70
CA ARG A 95 -12.72 9.18 -1.53
C ARG A 95 -12.21 10.62 -1.42
N ASN A 96 -13.12 11.59 -1.30
CA ASN A 96 -12.77 13.01 -1.14
C ASN A 96 -12.09 13.28 0.21
N GLU A 97 -12.53 12.59 1.27
CA GLU A 97 -11.90 12.71 2.58
C GLU A 97 -10.48 12.14 2.56
N ILE A 98 -10.30 10.99 1.92
CA ILE A 98 -8.98 10.38 1.73
C ILE A 98 -8.07 11.32 0.92
N ALA A 99 -8.55 11.85 -0.20
CA ALA A 99 -7.78 12.78 -1.02
C ALA A 99 -7.34 14.04 -0.24
N MET A 100 -8.25 14.64 0.54
CA MET A 100 -7.89 15.78 1.41
C MET A 100 -6.83 15.42 2.45
N ARG A 101 -6.91 14.24 3.06
CA ARG A 101 -5.90 13.77 4.03
C ARG A 101 -4.54 13.54 3.38
N LEU A 102 -4.50 12.96 2.17
CA LEU A 102 -3.26 12.78 1.41
C LEU A 102 -2.63 14.12 1.04
N LEU A 103 -3.41 15.07 0.53
CA LEU A 103 -2.94 16.43 0.21
C LEU A 103 -2.47 17.17 1.47
N SER A 104 -3.18 17.04 2.58
CA SER A 104 -2.80 17.59 3.88
C SER A 104 -1.42 17.08 4.31
N ALA A 105 -1.20 15.77 4.22
CA ALA A 105 0.07 15.14 4.57
C ALA A 105 1.23 15.57 3.65
N GLU A 106 1.00 15.66 2.34
CA GLU A 106 2.04 16.04 1.37
C GLU A 106 2.38 17.54 1.36
N ALA A 107 1.36 18.40 1.43
CA ALA A 107 1.54 19.86 1.42
C ALA A 107 1.87 20.44 2.81
N ARG A 108 1.80 19.63 3.86
CA ARG A 108 1.93 20.04 5.27
C ARG A 108 0.96 21.14 5.66
N VAL A 109 -0.26 21.11 5.11
CA VAL A 109 -1.33 22.05 5.41
C VAL A 109 -2.31 21.35 6.34
N ALA A 110 -2.69 21.99 7.45
CA ALA A 110 -3.58 21.37 8.41
C ALA A 110 -4.96 21.10 7.79
N LEU A 111 -5.47 19.87 7.98
CA LEU A 111 -6.74 19.43 7.39
C LEU A 111 -7.93 20.32 7.77
N HIS A 112 -7.92 20.92 8.96
CA HIS A 112 -9.00 21.81 9.40
C HIS A 112 -9.06 23.10 8.56
N HIS A 113 -7.92 23.65 8.11
CA HIS A 113 -7.90 24.81 7.22
C HIS A 113 -8.48 24.48 5.85
N MET A 114 -8.14 23.30 5.31
CA MET A 114 -8.70 22.80 4.05
C MET A 114 -10.22 22.62 4.14
N ARG A 115 -10.74 22.06 5.25
CA ARG A 115 -12.18 21.82 5.43
C ARG A 115 -12.98 23.08 5.74
N SER A 116 -12.40 24.04 6.45
CA SER A 116 -13.07 25.28 6.84
C SER A 116 -12.95 26.39 5.79
N GLY A 117 -12.15 26.20 4.74
CA GLY A 117 -11.89 27.22 3.73
C GLY A 117 -11.03 28.38 4.25
N THR A 118 -10.30 28.18 5.35
CA THR A 118 -9.45 29.20 5.99
C THR A 118 -7.97 29.11 5.57
N MET A 119 -7.71 28.51 4.40
CA MET A 119 -6.36 28.39 3.86
C MET A 119 -5.79 29.75 3.50
N THR A 120 -4.55 29.99 3.92
CA THR A 120 -3.77 31.17 3.52
C THR A 120 -3.25 31.04 2.09
N ASP A 121 -2.82 32.14 1.48
CA ASP A 121 -2.17 32.12 0.16
C ASP A 121 -0.92 31.22 0.15
N GLU A 122 -0.21 31.13 1.28
CA GLU A 122 0.93 30.23 1.43
C GLU A 122 0.49 28.76 1.43
N ASP A 123 -0.61 28.43 2.12
CA ASP A 123 -1.17 27.07 2.11
C ASP A 123 -1.59 26.66 0.70
N TRP A 124 -2.25 27.56 -0.04
CA TRP A 124 -2.61 27.34 -1.45
C TRP A 124 -1.38 27.11 -2.32
N THR A 125 -0.33 27.90 -2.11
CA THR A 125 0.94 27.76 -2.83
C THR A 125 1.60 26.41 -2.54
N ARG A 126 1.64 25.97 -1.27
CA ARG A 126 2.19 24.66 -0.88
C ARG A 126 1.40 23.50 -1.49
N LEU A 127 0.07 23.61 -1.51
CA LEU A 127 -0.81 22.61 -2.11
C LEU A 127 -0.59 22.51 -3.63
N ALA A 128 -0.59 23.66 -4.32
CA ALA A 128 -0.37 23.71 -5.76
C ALA A 128 0.98 23.11 -6.17
N ARG A 129 2.03 23.31 -5.37
CA ARG A 129 3.37 22.73 -5.62
C ARG A 129 3.39 21.21 -5.53
N ARG A 130 2.57 20.59 -4.67
CA ARG A 130 2.51 19.12 -4.49
C ARG A 130 1.49 18.43 -5.37
N MET A 131 0.55 19.17 -5.94
CA MET A 131 -0.52 18.62 -6.77
C MET A 131 -0.02 17.73 -7.92
N PRO A 132 1.04 18.10 -8.69
CA PRO A 132 1.53 17.25 -9.78
C PRO A 132 1.91 15.85 -9.30
N GLU A 133 2.76 15.77 -8.25
CA GLU A 133 3.24 14.51 -7.67
C GLU A 133 2.08 13.62 -7.20
N VAL A 134 1.12 14.21 -6.48
CA VAL A 134 -0.05 13.49 -5.95
C VAL A 134 -0.98 13.01 -7.07
N SER A 135 -1.21 13.86 -8.08
CA SER A 135 -2.13 13.55 -9.18
C SER A 135 -1.59 12.50 -10.15
N SER A 136 -0.27 12.40 -10.30
CA SER A 136 0.38 11.38 -11.15
C SER A 136 0.62 10.06 -10.43
N ALA A 137 0.47 10.01 -9.11
CA ALA A 137 0.76 8.82 -8.32
C ALA A 137 -0.21 7.66 -8.67
N PRO A 138 0.28 6.41 -8.81
CA PRO A 138 -0.53 5.26 -9.16
C PRO A 138 -1.33 4.71 -7.96
N LEU A 139 -2.10 5.58 -7.29
CA LEU A 139 -2.93 5.25 -6.14
C LEU A 139 -4.41 5.20 -6.53
N PHE A 140 -5.04 4.05 -6.34
CA PHE A 140 -6.45 3.82 -6.63
C PHE A 140 -7.27 3.85 -5.33
N ILE A 141 -8.43 4.49 -5.35
CA ILE A 141 -9.34 4.57 -4.19
C ILE A 141 -10.71 4.02 -4.61
N ASP A 142 -11.23 3.09 -3.83
CA ASP A 142 -12.56 2.53 -3.96
C ASP A 142 -13.31 2.68 -2.63
N ASP A 143 -14.31 3.57 -2.61
CA ASP A 143 -15.20 3.80 -1.48
C ASP A 143 -16.61 3.25 -1.72
N SER A 144 -16.73 2.21 -2.58
CA SER A 144 -18.03 1.56 -2.84
C SER A 144 -18.59 1.01 -1.53
N PRO A 145 -19.85 1.31 -1.18
CA PRO A 145 -20.47 0.79 0.04
C PRO A 145 -20.69 -0.71 -0.08
N ASN A 146 -20.67 -1.42 1.06
CA ASN A 146 -21.02 -2.85 1.17
C ASN A 146 -20.21 -3.81 0.28
N LEU A 147 -18.92 -3.53 0.05
CA LEU A 147 -18.05 -4.42 -0.72
C LEU A 147 -17.89 -5.80 -0.06
N SER A 148 -18.17 -6.85 -0.82
CA SER A 148 -17.85 -8.21 -0.45
C SER A 148 -16.39 -8.56 -0.73
N MET A 149 -15.86 -9.57 -0.04
CA MET A 149 -14.49 -10.05 -0.26
C MET A 149 -14.28 -10.55 -1.71
N MET A 150 -15.31 -11.11 -2.33
CA MET A 150 -15.26 -11.57 -3.73
C MET A 150 -15.10 -10.39 -4.70
N GLU A 151 -15.77 -9.26 -4.43
CA GLU A 151 -15.64 -8.05 -5.24
C GLU A 151 -14.27 -7.40 -5.06
N ILE A 152 -13.77 -7.30 -3.82
CA ILE A 152 -12.42 -6.82 -3.53
C ILE A 152 -11.41 -7.67 -4.31
N ARG A 153 -11.47 -9.00 -4.20
CA ARG A 153 -10.60 -9.92 -4.93
C ARG A 153 -10.69 -9.72 -6.45
N ALA A 154 -11.89 -9.59 -7.01
CA ALA A 154 -12.08 -9.39 -8.44
C ALA A 154 -11.47 -8.07 -8.93
N LYS A 155 -11.63 -6.99 -8.16
CA LYS A 155 -11.05 -5.68 -8.44
C LYS A 155 -9.53 -5.70 -8.35
N CYS A 156 -8.96 -6.31 -7.30
CA CYS A 156 -7.51 -6.48 -7.16
C CYS A 156 -6.92 -7.25 -8.34
N ARG A 157 -7.52 -8.37 -8.77
CA ARG A 157 -7.02 -9.12 -9.95
C ARG A 157 -7.00 -8.26 -11.22
N ARG A 158 -8.05 -7.48 -11.46
CA ARG A 158 -8.14 -6.59 -12.63
C ARG A 158 -7.09 -5.48 -12.57
N LEU A 159 -6.89 -4.87 -11.42
CA LEU A 159 -5.87 -3.85 -11.20
C LEU A 159 -4.45 -4.45 -11.31
N LYS A 160 -4.23 -5.67 -10.83
CA LYS A 160 -2.95 -6.37 -10.98
C LYS A 160 -2.61 -6.61 -12.45
N GLN A 161 -3.58 -7.01 -13.26
CA GLN A 161 -3.36 -7.23 -14.70
C GLN A 161 -3.10 -5.93 -15.48
N ARG A 162 -3.76 -4.83 -15.12
CA ARG A 162 -3.69 -3.57 -15.88
C ARG A 162 -2.58 -2.63 -15.42
N ASN A 163 -2.33 -2.61 -14.11
CA ASN A 163 -1.51 -1.61 -13.44
C ASN A 163 -0.43 -2.22 -12.54
N ASP A 164 -0.34 -3.56 -12.47
CA ASP A 164 0.64 -4.28 -11.66
C ASP A 164 0.70 -3.84 -10.19
N ILE A 165 -0.48 -3.70 -9.54
CA ILE A 165 -0.57 -3.30 -8.12
C ILE A 165 0.34 -4.12 -7.20
N LYS A 166 1.00 -3.42 -6.28
CA LYS A 166 1.95 -3.96 -5.31
C LYS A 166 1.40 -3.98 -3.88
N LEU A 167 0.46 -3.08 -3.57
CA LEU A 167 -0.16 -2.90 -2.26
C LEU A 167 -1.68 -2.75 -2.37
#